data_AF-A0A9X1XLY4-F1
#
_entry.id   AF-A0A9X1XLY4-F1
#
_cell.length_a   1.000
_cell.length_b   1.000
_cell.length_c   1.000
_cell.angle_alpha   90.00
_cell.angle_beta   90.00
_cell.angle_gamma   90.00
#
_symmetry.space_group_name_H-M   'P 1'
#
loop_
_entity.id
_entity.type
_entity.pdbx_description
1 polymer ?
#
loop_
_entity_poly.entity_id
_entity_poly.type
_entity_poly.pdbx_seq_one_letter_code
_entity_poly.pdbx_strand_id
1 'polypeptide(L)'
;MLKLIWLGLIFVIPTSFASSPQEQDPNSFIQVNVSLDLQGIEASIDGTSQSLNSLADSLNAIAESPDLTPEQQKNIELTMNNVNQLIDVSTQSLEKLPIALSQSKQVVGEKTQLFLDDVKFKLILIISLVVLALLAIIGCIYWFLLRPLQSTVLSATTHVSQMAQALQVTAKAVEACTDKQQAISKQLNQHR
;
A
#
# COMPACT_ATOMS: atom_id res chain seq x y z
N MET A 1 3.32 -37.45 3.65
CA MET A 1 3.14 -36.28 2.75
C MET A 1 2.50 -35.04 3.41
N LEU A 2 2.13 -35.06 4.70
CA LEU A 2 1.53 -33.90 5.38
C LEU A 2 2.59 -32.91 5.97
N LYS A 3 3.83 -33.36 6.16
CA LYS A 3 4.94 -32.55 6.72
C LYS A 3 5.62 -31.59 5.73
N LEU A 4 5.48 -31.82 4.42
CA LEU A 4 6.11 -30.98 3.38
C LEU A 4 5.32 -29.68 3.12
N ILE A 5 4.04 -29.63 3.49
CA ILE A 5 3.20 -28.43 3.37
C ILE A 5 3.46 -27.45 4.53
N TRP A 6 3.94 -27.95 5.67
CA TRP A 6 4.25 -27.13 6.85
C TRP A 6 5.58 -26.36 6.75
N LEU A 7 6.47 -26.71 5.81
CA LEU A 7 7.78 -26.07 5.67
C LEU A 7 7.80 -24.93 4.65
N GLY A 8 6.75 -24.78 3.83
CA GLY A 8 6.60 -23.68 2.86
C GLY A 8 5.84 -22.46 3.39
N LEU A 9 5.23 -22.56 4.57
CA LEU A 9 4.32 -21.54 5.12
C LEU A 9 4.93 -20.66 6.22
N ILE A 10 6.26 -20.62 6.35
CA ILE A 10 6.94 -19.83 7.40
C ILE A 10 7.58 -18.54 6.86
N PHE A 11 7.52 -18.25 5.54
CA PHE A 11 8.22 -17.08 4.97
C PHE A 11 7.32 -16.03 4.28
N VAL A 12 6.12 -15.77 4.79
CA VAL A 12 5.38 -14.56 4.39
C VAL A 12 4.73 -13.94 5.63
N ILE A 13 5.56 -13.52 6.59
CA ILE A 13 5.17 -12.49 7.54
C ILE A 13 5.64 -11.17 6.92
N PRO A 14 4.78 -10.37 6.26
CA PRO A 14 5.08 -8.96 6.19
C PRO A 14 5.03 -8.47 7.65
N THR A 15 6.19 -8.22 8.24
CA THR A 15 6.29 -7.50 9.51
C THR A 15 5.80 -6.07 9.26
N SER A 16 4.47 -5.91 9.25
CA SER A 16 3.84 -4.62 9.33
C SER A 16 4.10 -4.08 10.72
N PHE A 17 4.84 -2.98 10.76
CA PHE A 17 5.08 -2.14 11.91
C PHE A 17 3.83 -2.04 12.78
N ALA A 18 3.92 -2.57 14.00
CA ALA A 18 3.02 -2.23 15.08
C ALA A 18 3.36 -0.80 15.52
N SER A 19 2.70 0.19 14.93
CA SER A 19 2.63 1.54 15.47
C SER A 19 1.34 1.65 16.26
N SER A 20 1.49 1.91 17.55
CA SER A 20 0.43 2.12 18.54
C SER A 20 -0.64 3.12 18.05
N PRO A 21 -1.90 3.01 18.54
CA PRO A 21 -2.95 3.98 18.21
C PRO A 21 -2.64 5.29 18.94
N GLN A 22 -1.94 6.19 18.27
CA GLN A 22 -1.96 7.60 18.61
C GLN A 22 -2.96 8.25 17.66
N GLU A 23 -4.04 8.79 18.22
CA GLU A 23 -4.88 9.79 17.57
C GLU A 23 -3.99 10.97 17.15
N GLN A 24 -3.39 10.85 15.98
CA GLN A 24 -2.73 11.98 15.33
C GLN A 24 -3.72 12.53 14.33
N ASP A 25 -4.32 13.64 14.74
CA ASP A 25 -4.97 14.59 13.87
C ASP A 25 -4.09 14.78 12.61
N PRO A 26 -4.57 14.41 11.41
CA PRO A 26 -3.78 14.37 10.17
C PRO A 26 -3.25 15.76 9.75
N ASN A 27 -3.61 16.81 10.48
CA ASN A 27 -3.14 18.18 10.26
C ASN A 27 -1.97 18.62 11.15
N SER A 28 -1.52 17.82 12.13
CA SER A 28 -0.54 18.31 13.13
C SER A 28 0.92 18.28 12.67
N PHE A 29 1.30 17.46 11.69
CA PHE A 29 2.70 17.39 11.23
C PHE A 29 3.12 18.49 10.25
N ILE A 30 2.18 19.23 9.66
CA ILE A 30 2.46 20.32 8.70
C ILE A 30 2.12 21.69 9.33
N GLN A 31 1.56 21.71 10.54
CA GLN A 31 1.38 22.92 11.33
C GLN A 31 2.68 23.28 12.08
N VAL A 32 3.84 23.10 11.45
CA VAL A 32 5.11 23.63 11.95
C VAL A 32 5.08 25.14 11.74
N ASN A 33 4.55 25.88 12.71
CA ASN A 33 4.91 27.27 13.04
C ASN A 33 5.08 28.28 11.87
N VAL A 34 4.46 28.04 10.71
CA VAL A 34 4.73 28.87 9.53
C VAL A 34 4.07 30.24 9.68
N SER A 35 3.07 30.37 10.54
CA SER A 35 2.49 31.67 10.86
C SER A 35 3.48 32.57 11.62
N LEU A 36 4.34 31.99 12.46
CA LEU A 36 5.40 32.72 13.16
C LEU A 36 6.57 33.03 12.22
N ASP A 37 6.89 32.10 11.31
CA ASP A 37 7.93 32.27 10.29
C ASP A 37 7.54 33.34 9.25
N LEU A 38 6.28 33.37 8.82
CA LEU A 38 5.75 34.40 7.90
C LEU A 38 5.81 35.80 8.49
N GLN A 39 5.49 35.97 9.77
CA GLN A 39 5.60 37.27 10.46
C GLN A 39 7.06 37.73 10.59
N GLY A 40 7.99 36.81 10.83
CA GLY A 40 9.43 37.11 10.82
C GLY A 40 9.94 37.51 9.43
N ILE A 41 9.42 36.86 8.39
CA ILE A 41 9.72 37.19 6.99
C ILE A 41 9.13 38.56 6.61
N GLU A 42 7.88 38.85 6.97
CA GLU A 42 7.25 40.17 6.74
C GLU A 42 8.04 41.31 7.38
N ALA A 43 8.43 41.16 8.65
CA ALA A 43 9.26 42.16 9.33
C ALA A 43 10.63 42.36 8.66
N SER A 44 11.22 41.27 8.13
CA SER A 44 12.50 41.33 7.40
C SER A 44 12.37 41.97 6.02
N ILE A 45 11.23 41.79 5.36
CA ILE A 45 10.85 42.42 4.10
C ILE A 45 10.74 43.94 4.31
N ASP A 46 9.98 44.37 5.31
CA ASP A 46 9.78 45.78 5.63
C ASP A 46 11.11 46.46 5.97
N GLY A 47 11.95 45.83 6.80
CA GLY A 47 13.28 46.33 7.14
C GLY A 47 14.21 46.48 5.93
N THR A 48 14.11 45.55 4.97
CA THR A 48 14.86 45.60 3.72
C THR A 48 14.38 46.74 2.83
N SER A 49 13.07 46.90 2.67
CA SER A 49 12.48 48.00 1.89
C SER A 49 12.88 49.37 2.45
N GLN A 50 12.89 49.51 3.78
CA GLN A 50 13.28 50.76 4.43
C GLN A 50 14.78 51.07 4.25
N SER A 51 15.64 50.06 4.38
CA SER A 51 17.09 50.20 4.18
C SER A 51 17.42 50.61 2.74
N LEU A 52 16.72 50.04 1.77
CA LEU A 52 16.83 50.35 0.36
C LEU A 52 16.43 51.81 0.06
N ASN A 53 15.32 52.29 0.60
CA ASN A 53 14.91 53.69 0.48
C ASN A 53 15.94 54.65 1.09
N SER A 54 16.48 54.34 2.27
CA SER A 54 17.54 55.14 2.89
C SER A 54 18.82 55.20 2.05
N LEU A 55 19.11 54.13 1.31
CA LEU A 55 20.24 54.05 0.38
C LEU A 55 20.02 54.98 -0.83
N ALA A 56 18.81 54.98 -1.39
CA ALA A 56 18.43 55.90 -2.47
C ALA A 56 18.49 57.37 -2.02
N ASP A 57 17.98 57.69 -0.83
CA ASP A 57 18.04 59.04 -0.25
C ASP A 57 19.49 59.51 -0.05
N SER A 58 20.34 58.61 0.47
CA SER A 58 21.77 58.89 0.67
C SER A 58 22.49 59.15 -0.65
N LEU A 59 22.17 58.38 -1.70
CA LEU A 59 22.73 58.58 -3.04
C LEU A 59 22.26 59.90 -3.67
N ASN A 60 21.00 60.29 -3.46
CA ASN A 60 20.49 61.58 -3.91
C ASN A 60 21.22 62.75 -3.23
N ALA A 61 21.44 62.66 -1.91
CA ALA A 61 22.19 63.66 -1.17
C ALA A 61 23.65 63.80 -1.65
N ILE A 62 24.28 62.69 -2.09
CA ILE A 62 25.62 62.75 -2.69
C ILE A 62 25.55 63.42 -4.07
N ALA A 63 24.55 63.09 -4.90
CA ALA A 63 24.38 63.63 -6.26
C ALA A 63 24.22 65.17 -6.30
N GLU A 64 23.63 65.76 -5.25
CA GLU A 64 23.42 67.20 -5.08
C GLU A 64 24.65 67.93 -4.51
N SER A 65 25.73 67.21 -4.18
CA SER A 65 26.94 67.82 -3.60
C SER A 65 27.66 68.76 -4.58
N PRO A 66 28.01 69.99 -4.17
CA PRO A 66 28.65 70.98 -5.05
C PRO A 66 30.09 70.65 -5.46
N ASP A 67 30.72 69.65 -4.84
CA ASP A 67 32.11 69.24 -5.10
C ASP A 67 32.25 68.17 -6.20
N LEU A 68 31.17 67.81 -6.90
CA LEU A 68 31.19 66.78 -7.94
C LEU A 68 31.58 67.34 -9.31
N THR A 69 32.45 66.63 -10.01
CA THR A 69 32.67 66.86 -11.44
C THR A 69 31.46 66.40 -12.28
N PRO A 70 31.29 66.91 -13.51
CA PRO A 70 30.19 66.49 -14.38
C PRO A 70 30.16 64.98 -14.67
N GLU A 71 31.33 64.33 -14.76
CA GLU A 71 31.40 62.86 -14.91
C GLU A 71 30.98 62.13 -13.65
N GLN A 72 31.35 62.62 -12.46
CA GLN A 72 30.95 62.02 -11.19
C GLN A 72 29.43 62.14 -10.99
N GLN A 73 28.86 63.30 -11.30
CA GLN A 73 27.42 63.52 -11.21
C GLN A 73 26.63 62.58 -12.13
N LYS A 74 27.08 62.41 -13.38
CA LYS A 74 26.51 61.45 -14.32
C LYS A 74 26.60 59.99 -13.85
N ASN A 75 27.74 59.60 -13.26
CA ASN A 75 27.91 58.24 -12.73
C ASN A 75 27.01 57.98 -11.51
N ILE A 76 26.78 58.99 -10.66
CA ILE A 76 25.84 58.88 -9.55
C ILE A 76 24.41 58.82 -10.05
N GLU A 77 24.02 59.62 -11.05
CA GLU A 77 22.70 59.56 -11.68
C GLU A 77 22.40 58.17 -12.26
N LEU A 78 23.38 57.56 -12.94
CA LEU A 78 23.29 56.17 -13.41
C LEU A 78 23.16 55.17 -12.24
N THR A 79 23.93 55.37 -11.18
CA THR A 79 23.88 54.50 -9.99
C THR A 79 22.51 54.60 -9.30
N MET A 80 21.97 55.80 -9.18
CA MET A 80 20.65 56.06 -8.58
C MET A 80 19.53 55.43 -9.41
N ASN A 81 19.60 55.50 -10.74
CA ASN A 81 18.66 54.80 -11.61
C ASN A 81 18.72 53.27 -11.44
N ASN A 82 19.93 52.70 -11.35
CA ASN A 82 20.10 51.27 -11.11
C ASN A 82 19.58 50.85 -9.72
N VAL A 83 19.82 51.68 -8.69
CA VAL A 83 19.31 51.44 -7.35
C VAL A 83 17.79 51.51 -7.35
N ASN A 84 17.17 52.54 -7.94
CA ASN A 84 15.71 52.63 -8.03
C ASN A 84 15.09 51.41 -8.74
N GLN A 85 15.69 50.94 -9.83
CA GLN A 85 15.25 49.69 -10.49
C GLN A 85 15.41 48.46 -9.59
N LEU A 86 16.51 48.37 -8.85
CA LEU A 86 16.74 47.27 -7.90
C LEU A 86 15.71 47.30 -6.78
N ILE A 87 15.38 48.49 -6.26
CA ILE A 87 14.32 48.68 -5.26
C ILE A 87 13.01 48.16 -5.83
N ASP A 88 12.56 48.64 -6.98
CA ASP A 88 11.30 48.21 -7.61
C ASP A 88 11.22 46.68 -7.77
N VAL A 89 12.27 46.06 -8.32
CA VAL A 89 12.32 44.61 -8.52
C VAL A 89 12.35 43.86 -7.19
N SER A 90 13.08 44.37 -6.21
CA SER A 90 13.20 43.75 -4.88
C SER A 90 11.87 43.81 -4.14
N THR A 91 11.22 44.97 -4.07
CA THR A 91 9.91 45.14 -3.43
C THR A 91 8.87 44.25 -4.09
N GLN A 92 8.83 44.22 -5.43
CA GLN A 92 7.89 43.35 -6.16
C GLN A 92 8.16 41.86 -5.94
N SER A 93 9.43 41.47 -5.73
CA SER A 93 9.79 40.08 -5.42
C SER A 93 9.37 39.71 -3.99
N LEU A 94 9.55 40.62 -3.04
CA LEU A 94 9.20 40.43 -1.64
C LEU A 94 7.67 40.35 -1.45
N GLU A 95 6.89 41.15 -2.17
CA GLU A 95 5.42 41.07 -2.16
C GLU A 95 4.88 39.73 -2.69
N LYS A 96 5.58 39.11 -3.65
CA LYS A 96 5.16 37.84 -4.26
C LYS A 96 5.59 36.61 -3.47
N LEU A 97 6.56 36.75 -2.56
CA LEU A 97 7.15 35.64 -1.81
C LEU A 97 6.13 34.95 -0.88
N PRO A 98 5.31 35.66 -0.07
CA PRO A 98 4.26 35.05 0.74
C PRO A 98 3.23 34.28 -0.10
N ILE A 99 2.87 34.84 -1.26
CA ILE A 99 1.93 34.23 -2.21
C ILE A 99 2.52 32.92 -2.74
N ALA A 100 3.78 32.92 -3.18
CA ALA A 100 4.46 31.72 -3.67
C ALA A 100 4.60 30.64 -2.58
N LEU A 101 4.89 31.02 -1.34
CA LEU A 101 4.94 30.09 -0.19
C LEU A 101 3.56 29.49 0.11
N SER A 102 2.50 30.31 0.08
CA SER A 102 1.12 29.84 0.30
C SER A 102 0.68 28.84 -0.78
N GLN A 103 0.98 29.15 -2.04
CA GLN A 103 0.64 28.33 -3.20
C GLN A 103 1.43 27.02 -3.20
N SER A 104 2.71 27.06 -2.83
CA SER A 104 3.55 25.88 -2.67
C SER A 104 2.99 24.91 -1.62
N LYS A 105 2.57 25.41 -0.45
CA LYS A 105 1.92 24.57 0.57
C LYS A 105 0.65 23.91 0.07
N GLN A 106 -0.18 24.67 -0.63
CA GLN A 106 -1.44 24.15 -1.15
C GLN A 106 -1.20 23.05 -2.17
N VAL A 107 -0.30 23.30 -3.14
CA VAL A 107 0.04 22.31 -4.18
C VAL A 107 0.71 21.08 -3.59
N VAL A 108 1.66 21.25 -2.66
CA VAL A 108 2.34 20.12 -2.01
C VAL A 108 1.35 19.31 -1.18
N GLY A 109 0.46 19.96 -0.43
CA GLY A 109 -0.58 19.29 0.36
C GLY A 109 -1.57 18.52 -0.51
N GLU A 110 -2.11 19.15 -1.55
CA GLU A 110 -3.09 18.56 -2.46
C GLU A 110 -2.51 17.39 -3.26
N LYS A 111 -1.30 17.54 -3.81
CA LYS A 111 -0.63 16.45 -4.55
C LYS A 111 -0.21 15.30 -3.64
N THR A 112 0.21 15.60 -2.41
CA THR A 112 0.54 14.57 -1.41
C THR A 112 -0.70 13.78 -1.02
N GLN A 113 -1.83 14.43 -0.75
CA GLN A 113 -3.07 13.73 -0.42
C GLN A 113 -3.55 12.84 -1.57
N LEU A 114 -3.54 13.34 -2.81
CA LEU A 114 -3.91 12.55 -3.99
C LEU A 114 -2.98 11.34 -4.18
N PHE A 115 -1.68 11.50 -3.96
CA PHE A 115 -0.72 10.41 -4.02
C PHE A 115 -0.95 9.37 -2.92
N LEU A 116 -1.16 9.80 -1.67
CA LEU A 116 -1.43 8.89 -0.57
C LEU A 116 -2.74 8.12 -0.77
N ASP A 117 -3.76 8.75 -1.32
CA ASP A 117 -5.05 8.09 -1.55
C ASP A 117 -4.96 7.05 -2.69
N ASP A 118 -4.25 7.35 -3.78
CA ASP A 118 -3.97 6.39 -4.85
C ASP A 118 -3.16 5.19 -4.34
N VAL A 119 -2.12 5.44 -3.52
CA VAL A 119 -1.31 4.40 -2.91
C VAL A 119 -2.15 3.55 -1.95
N LYS A 120 -2.96 4.17 -1.09
CA LYS A 120 -3.83 3.47 -0.13
C LYS A 120 -4.86 2.60 -0.86
N PHE A 121 -5.50 3.12 -1.91
CA PHE A 121 -6.46 2.35 -2.70
C PHE A 121 -5.81 1.14 -3.36
N LYS A 122 -4.64 1.30 -3.99
CA LYS A 122 -3.88 0.19 -4.59
C LYS A 122 -3.48 -0.86 -3.56
N LEU A 123 -3.07 -0.45 -2.37
CA LEU A 123 -2.67 -1.35 -1.29
C LEU A 123 -3.88 -2.19 -0.80
N ILE A 124 -5.02 -1.55 -0.54
CA ILE A 124 -6.27 -2.24 -0.17
C ILE A 124 -6.72 -3.21 -1.29
N LEU A 125 -6.62 -2.81 -2.55
CA LEU A 125 -6.97 -3.64 -3.70
C LEU A 125 -6.10 -4.90 -3.77
N ILE A 126 -4.78 -4.77 -3.59
CA ILE A 126 -3.86 -5.92 -3.56
C ILE A 126 -4.20 -6.86 -2.40
N ILE A 127 -4.41 -6.33 -1.19
CA ILE A 127 -4.80 -7.16 -0.03
C ILE A 127 -6.11 -7.89 -0.31
N SER A 128 -7.12 -7.20 -0.83
CA SER A 128 -8.41 -7.80 -1.18
C SER A 128 -8.25 -8.90 -2.22
N LEU A 129 -7.42 -8.70 -3.24
CA LEU A 129 -7.15 -9.69 -4.28
C LEU A 129 -6.45 -10.93 -3.73
N VAL A 130 -5.49 -10.74 -2.82
CA VAL A 130 -4.79 -11.85 -2.14
C VAL A 130 -5.75 -12.69 -1.29
N VAL A 131 -6.64 -12.04 -0.52
CA VAL A 131 -7.67 -12.73 0.28
C VAL A 131 -8.63 -13.52 -0.63
N LEU A 132 -9.06 -12.93 -1.74
CA LEU A 132 -9.97 -13.58 -2.69
C LEU A 132 -9.30 -14.78 -3.37
N ALA A 133 -8.02 -14.66 -3.73
CA ALA A 133 -7.23 -15.76 -4.28
C ALA A 133 -7.09 -16.92 -3.28
N LEU A 134 -6.86 -16.64 -2.00
CA LEU A 134 -6.82 -17.66 -0.95
C LEU A 134 -8.16 -18.41 -0.81
N LEU A 135 -9.28 -17.68 -0.80
CA LEU A 135 -10.61 -18.29 -0.77
C LEU A 135 -10.88 -19.16 -2.01
N ALA A 136 -10.47 -18.69 -3.19
CA ALA A 136 -10.60 -19.45 -4.43
C ALA A 136 -9.80 -20.77 -4.40
N ILE A 137 -8.56 -20.74 -3.87
CA ILE A 137 -7.73 -21.95 -3.71
C ILE A 137 -8.40 -22.92 -2.73
N ILE A 138 -8.88 -22.45 -1.58
CA ILE A 138 -9.58 -23.28 -0.60
C ILE A 138 -10.84 -23.91 -1.22
N GLY A 139 -11.62 -23.13 -1.97
CA GLY A 139 -12.79 -23.60 -2.71
C GLY A 139 -12.44 -24.65 -3.76
N CYS A 140 -11.36 -24.44 -4.53
CA CYS A 140 -10.84 -25.41 -5.50
C CYS A 140 -10.44 -26.73 -4.82
N ILE A 141 -9.73 -26.67 -3.70
CA ILE A 141 -9.35 -27.88 -2.94
C ILE A 141 -10.60 -28.59 -2.43
N TYR A 142 -11.57 -27.87 -1.88
CA TYR A 142 -12.82 -28.47 -1.43
C TYR A 142 -13.54 -29.20 -2.57
N TRP A 143 -13.68 -28.54 -3.72
CA TRP A 143 -14.39 -29.10 -4.86
C TRP A 143 -13.66 -30.30 -5.48
N PHE A 144 -12.33 -30.21 -5.59
CA PHE A 144 -11.52 -31.19 -6.32
C PHE A 144 -11.03 -32.35 -5.46
N LEU A 145 -10.88 -32.21 -4.14
CA LEU A 145 -10.42 -33.32 -3.27
C LEU A 145 -11.57 -33.98 -2.51
N LEU A 146 -12.43 -33.22 -1.82
CA LEU A 146 -13.44 -33.82 -0.94
C LEU A 146 -14.52 -34.56 -1.73
N ARG A 147 -14.93 -34.01 -2.88
CA ARG A 147 -15.99 -34.60 -3.71
C ARG A 147 -15.61 -35.97 -4.31
N PRO A 148 -14.44 -36.15 -4.96
CA PRO A 148 -14.06 -37.46 -5.48
C PRO A 148 -13.63 -38.45 -4.38
N LEU A 149 -13.12 -37.99 -3.23
CA LEU A 149 -12.83 -38.89 -2.11
C LEU A 149 -14.11 -39.52 -1.57
N GLN A 150 -15.19 -38.75 -1.43
CA GLN A 150 -16.49 -39.27 -1.01
C GLN A 150 -17.02 -40.31 -2.01
N SER A 151 -16.99 -40.03 -3.32
CA SER A 151 -17.47 -40.98 -4.32
C SER A 151 -16.58 -42.23 -4.42
N THR A 152 -15.27 -42.09 -4.27
CA THR A 152 -14.33 -43.21 -4.34
C THR A 152 -14.50 -44.17 -3.15
N VAL A 153 -14.67 -43.63 -1.93
CA VAL A 153 -14.93 -44.44 -0.73
C VAL A 153 -16.28 -45.16 -0.84
N LEU A 154 -17.34 -44.46 -1.26
CA LEU A 154 -18.66 -45.06 -1.46
C LEU A 154 -18.64 -46.19 -2.48
N SER A 155 -18.02 -45.98 -3.65
CA SER A 155 -17.90 -47.02 -4.68
C SER A 155 -17.10 -48.23 -4.19
N ALA A 156 -15.97 -48.02 -3.53
CA ALA A 156 -15.18 -49.11 -2.96
C ALA A 156 -15.97 -49.93 -1.92
N THR A 157 -16.71 -49.27 -1.03
CA THR A 157 -17.58 -49.95 -0.06
C THR A 157 -18.69 -50.76 -0.73
N THR A 158 -19.30 -50.25 -1.81
CA THR A 158 -20.33 -51.01 -2.54
C THR A 158 -19.80 -52.27 -3.22
N HIS A 159 -18.60 -52.22 -3.80
CA HIS A 159 -17.98 -53.41 -4.39
C HIS A 159 -17.57 -54.46 -3.35
N VAL A 160 -17.07 -54.03 -2.18
CA VAL A 160 -16.77 -54.93 -1.07
C VAL A 160 -18.04 -55.58 -0.51
N SER A 161 -19.14 -54.83 -0.40
CA SER A 161 -20.44 -55.37 0.04
C SER A 161 -20.97 -56.44 -0.94
N GLN A 162 -20.84 -56.20 -2.25
CA GLN A 162 -21.20 -57.18 -3.28
C GLN A 162 -20.32 -58.43 -3.23
N MET A 163 -19.00 -58.29 -2.99
CA MET A 163 -18.10 -59.42 -2.79
C MET A 163 -18.45 -60.23 -1.54
N ALA A 164 -18.80 -59.57 -0.43
CA ALA A 164 -19.25 -60.26 0.78
C ALA A 164 -20.52 -61.09 0.52
N GLN A 165 -21.45 -60.56 -0.28
CA GLN A 165 -22.67 -61.26 -0.66
C GLN A 165 -22.39 -62.44 -1.60
N ALA A 166 -21.48 -62.30 -2.56
CA ALA A 166 -21.05 -63.39 -3.43
C ALA A 166 -20.31 -64.51 -2.67
N LEU A 167 -19.48 -64.15 -1.68
CA LEU A 167 -18.83 -65.10 -0.78
C LEU A 167 -19.85 -65.86 0.07
N GLN A 168 -20.89 -65.19 0.56
CA GLN A 168 -21.97 -65.85 1.30
C GLN A 168 -22.75 -66.85 0.43
N VAL A 169 -23.05 -66.50 -0.82
CA VAL A 169 -23.70 -67.41 -1.78
C VAL A 169 -22.79 -68.59 -2.11
N THR A 170 -21.48 -68.34 -2.29
CA THR A 170 -20.49 -69.39 -2.56
C THR A 170 -20.36 -70.33 -1.37
N ALA A 171 -20.32 -69.81 -0.14
CA ALA A 171 -20.29 -70.63 1.07
C ALA A 171 -21.52 -71.53 1.18
N LYS A 172 -22.73 -70.99 0.93
CA LYS A 172 -23.96 -71.79 0.89
C LYS A 172 -23.96 -72.84 -0.23
N ALA A 173 -23.41 -72.52 -1.39
CA ALA A 173 -23.31 -73.46 -2.52
C ALA A 173 -22.33 -74.60 -2.21
N VAL A 174 -21.20 -74.30 -1.56
CA VAL A 174 -20.23 -75.30 -1.10
C VAL A 174 -20.86 -76.22 -0.05
N GLU A 175 -21.55 -75.65 0.95
CA GLU A 175 -22.26 -76.40 1.99
C GLU A 175 -23.30 -77.35 1.38
N ALA A 176 -24.13 -76.87 0.46
CA ALA A 176 -25.11 -77.70 -0.25
C ALA A 176 -24.45 -78.81 -1.09
N CYS A 177 -23.30 -78.55 -1.73
CA CYS A 177 -22.54 -79.57 -2.45
C CYS A 177 -21.98 -80.64 -1.51
N THR A 178 -21.44 -80.24 -0.36
CA THR A 178 -20.93 -81.18 0.66
C THR A 178 -22.05 -82.07 1.21
N ASP A 179 -23.22 -81.50 1.52
CA ASP A 179 -24.39 -82.26 1.95
C ASP A 179 -24.84 -83.29 0.91
N LYS A 180 -24.86 -82.89 -0.38
CA LYS A 180 -25.19 -83.80 -1.48
C LYS A 180 -24.15 -84.91 -1.65
N GLN A 181 -22.86 -84.59 -1.56
CA GLN A 181 -21.79 -85.59 -1.62
C GLN A 181 -21.87 -86.58 -0.44
N GLN A 182 -22.17 -86.11 0.77
CA GLN A 182 -22.34 -86.97 1.93
C GLN A 182 -23.58 -87.88 1.79
N ALA A 183 -24.67 -87.37 1.24
CA ALA A 183 -25.87 -88.16 0.96
C ALA A 183 -25.60 -89.26 -0.09
N ILE A 184 -24.90 -88.93 -1.18
CA ILE A 184 -24.51 -89.90 -2.22
C ILE A 184 -23.55 -90.96 -1.64
N SER A 185 -22.57 -90.56 -0.83
CA SER A 185 -21.65 -91.48 -0.18
C SER A 185 -22.36 -92.45 0.77
N LYS A 186 -23.35 -91.97 1.54
CA LYS A 186 -24.20 -92.83 2.38
C LYS A 186 -25.04 -93.81 1.54
N GLN A 187 -25.60 -93.36 0.42
CA GLN A 187 -26.36 -94.23 -0.50
C GLN A 187 -25.49 -95.30 -1.16
N LEU A 188 -24.27 -94.95 -1.57
CA LEU A 188 -23.31 -95.91 -2.15
C LEU A 188 -22.86 -96.97 -1.13
N ASN A 189 -22.68 -96.58 0.14
CA ASN A 189 -22.35 -97.53 1.21
C ASN A 189 -23.53 -98.40 1.67
N GLN A 190 -24.79 -98.02 1.37
CA GLN A 190 -25.96 -98.85 1.63
C GLN A 190 -26.26 -99.87 0.53
N HIS A 191 -25.71 -99.67 -0.68
CA HIS A 191 -25.86 -100.59 -1.82
C HIS A 191 -24.62 -101.48 -2.05
N ARG A 192 -23.70 -101.52 -1.08
CA ARG A 192 -22.61 -102.48 -1.01
C ARG A 192 -22.87 -103.48 0.10
#